data_AF-A0A162IG60-F1
#
_entry.id   AF-A0A162IG60-F1
#
_cell.length_a   1.000
_cell.length_b   1.000
_cell.length_c   1.000
_cell.angle_alpha   90.00
_cell.angle_beta   90.00
_cell.angle_gamma   90.00
#
_symmetry.space_group_name_H-M   'P 1'
#
loop_
_entity.id
_entity.type
_entity.pdbx_description
1 polymer ?
#
loop_
_entity_poly.entity_id
_entity_poly.type
_entity_poly.pdbx_seq_one_letter_code
_entity_poly.pdbx_strand_id
1 'polypeptide(L)'
;MSFSPNGVEEDSGKQRELRKLWRAWRTVHEMCQDRGYELAEDEVKISFDDFVRQFTLGDGSADRTKMQFSARPSEAMLKKYTPPPTPGRPDPAPECGTVWVEFMTETQIGVKEIKRFVQHCDEHSFRAGIMVTQGALSAQARKVINATMLYTQIECFMQDDLLVNITHHELVPTHVVLSREEKAALLARYRLKETQLPRIQQKDPVARYLGLKRGQVVKIIRTSETAGRYASYRLCV
;
A
#
# COMPACT_ATOMS: atom_id res chain seq x y z
N MET A 1 2.44 -48.08 20.07
CA MET A 1 2.52 -46.99 19.08
C MET A 1 1.94 -45.75 19.72
N SER A 2 2.79 -44.87 20.24
CA SER A 2 2.39 -43.61 20.87
C SER A 2 2.05 -42.60 19.76
N PHE A 3 0.78 -42.28 19.60
CA PHE A 3 0.37 -41.10 18.84
C PHE A 3 0.87 -39.87 19.60
N SER A 4 1.90 -39.21 19.07
CA SER A 4 2.37 -37.93 19.58
C SER A 4 1.33 -36.85 19.26
N PRO A 5 0.73 -36.17 20.26
CA PRO A 5 -0.28 -35.13 20.03
C PRO A 5 0.26 -33.90 19.29
N ASN A 6 1.58 -33.70 19.30
CA ASN A 6 2.25 -32.51 18.77
C ASN A 6 2.04 -32.29 17.27
N GLY A 7 1.84 -33.34 16.47
CA GLY A 7 1.72 -33.21 15.01
C GLY A 7 0.43 -32.52 14.55
N VAL A 8 -0.66 -32.65 15.32
CA VAL A 8 -1.97 -32.06 14.98
C VAL A 8 -2.02 -30.57 15.35
N GLU A 9 -1.43 -30.19 16.49
CA GLU A 9 -1.32 -28.78 16.90
C GLU A 9 -0.38 -27.99 15.97
N GLU A 10 0.74 -28.59 15.57
CA GLU A 10 1.71 -27.95 14.68
C GLU A 10 1.13 -27.68 13.28
N ASP A 11 0.36 -28.64 12.73
CA ASP A 11 -0.34 -28.47 11.45
C ASP A 11 -1.45 -27.39 11.55
N SER A 12 -2.18 -27.35 12.66
CA SER A 12 -3.20 -26.31 12.91
C SER A 12 -2.60 -24.90 12.98
N GLY A 13 -1.42 -24.76 13.57
CA GLY A 13 -0.68 -23.49 13.66
C GLY A 13 -0.20 -23.01 12.30
N LYS A 14 0.38 -23.91 11.49
CA LYS A 14 0.84 -23.61 10.13
C LYS A 14 -0.31 -23.15 9.23
N GLN A 15 -1.45 -23.85 9.26
CA GLN A 15 -2.63 -23.44 8.50
C GLN A 15 -3.15 -22.06 8.93
N ARG A 16 -3.15 -21.75 10.23
CA ARG A 16 -3.58 -20.43 10.72
C ARG A 16 -2.68 -19.32 10.20
N GLU A 17 -1.37 -19.52 10.20
CA GLU A 17 -0.42 -18.54 9.67
C GLU A 17 -0.54 -18.38 8.15
N LEU A 18 -0.74 -19.47 7.40
CA LEU A 18 -1.02 -19.40 5.95
C LEU A 18 -2.28 -18.60 5.66
N ARG A 19 -3.35 -18.77 6.44
CA ARG A 19 -4.58 -17.99 6.28
C ARG A 19 -4.36 -16.50 6.56
N LYS A 20 -3.59 -16.14 7.58
CA LYS A 20 -3.24 -14.74 7.84
C LYS A 20 -2.47 -14.14 6.67
N LEU A 21 -1.47 -14.87 6.19
CA LEU A 21 -0.62 -14.43 5.09
C LEU A 21 -1.39 -14.28 3.78
N TRP A 22 -2.30 -15.21 3.48
CA TRP A 22 -3.23 -15.11 2.34
C TRP A 22 -4.13 -13.86 2.43
N ARG A 23 -4.65 -13.54 3.61
CA ARG A 23 -5.45 -12.32 3.80
C ARG A 23 -4.63 -11.06 3.60
N ALA A 24 -3.42 -11.01 4.16
CA ALA A 24 -2.50 -9.89 3.96
C ALA A 24 -2.10 -9.74 2.48
N TRP A 25 -1.83 -10.84 1.78
CA TRP A 25 -1.58 -10.88 0.33
C TRP A 25 -2.70 -10.20 -0.44
N ARG A 26 -3.95 -10.64 -0.22
CA ARG A 26 -5.11 -10.07 -0.90
C ARG A 26 -5.30 -8.58 -0.62
N THR A 27 -5.20 -8.17 0.64
CA THR A 27 -5.30 -6.74 1.01
C THR A 27 -4.22 -5.90 0.33
N VAL A 28 -2.99 -6.41 0.18
CA VAL A 28 -1.90 -5.70 -0.52
C VAL A 28 -2.18 -5.58 -2.01
N HIS A 29 -2.71 -6.62 -2.65
CA HIS A 29 -3.09 -6.58 -4.06
C HIS A 29 -4.25 -5.61 -4.31
N GLU A 30 -5.30 -5.66 -3.47
CA GLU A 30 -6.40 -4.69 -3.48
C GLU A 30 -5.87 -3.26 -3.27
N MET A 31 -4.94 -3.05 -2.33
CA MET A 31 -4.30 -1.75 -2.09
C MET A 31 -3.52 -1.23 -3.30
N CYS A 32 -2.73 -2.08 -3.96
CA CYS A 32 -2.02 -1.71 -5.18
C CYS A 32 -3.00 -1.34 -6.30
N GLN A 33 -4.06 -2.11 -6.49
CA GLN A 33 -5.10 -1.82 -7.47
C GLN A 33 -5.81 -0.49 -7.18
N ASP A 34 -6.21 -0.24 -5.94
CA ASP A 34 -6.86 1.01 -5.49
C ASP A 34 -5.96 2.25 -5.67
N ARG A 35 -4.65 2.07 -5.56
CA ARG A 35 -3.65 3.12 -5.85
C ARG A 35 -3.49 3.41 -7.35
N GLY A 36 -4.02 2.54 -8.22
CA GLY A 36 -3.98 2.68 -9.67
C GLY A 36 -2.87 1.87 -10.36
N TYR A 37 -2.27 0.91 -9.67
CA TYR A 37 -1.37 -0.06 -10.28
C TYR A 37 -2.16 -1.13 -11.03
N GLU A 38 -1.54 -1.68 -12.07
CA GLU A 38 -2.12 -2.76 -12.86
C GLU A 38 -1.75 -4.12 -12.25
N LEU A 39 -2.77 -4.90 -11.93
CA LEU A 39 -2.68 -6.27 -11.40
C LEU A 39 -3.75 -7.13 -12.09
N ALA A 40 -3.47 -8.41 -12.28
CA ALA A 40 -4.43 -9.31 -12.89
C ALA A 40 -5.52 -9.71 -11.87
N GLU A 41 -6.76 -9.89 -12.33
CA GLU A 41 -7.90 -10.11 -11.43
C GLU A 41 -7.77 -11.41 -10.61
N ASP A 42 -7.17 -12.43 -11.20
CA ASP A 42 -6.86 -13.72 -10.58
C ASP A 42 -5.79 -13.61 -9.47
N GLU A 43 -4.84 -12.68 -9.58
CA GLU A 43 -3.88 -12.37 -8.52
C GLU A 43 -4.58 -11.73 -7.32
N VAL A 44 -5.49 -10.78 -7.57
CA VAL A 44 -6.22 -10.05 -6.52
C VAL A 44 -7.24 -10.96 -5.82
N LYS A 45 -7.93 -11.81 -6.58
CA LYS A 45 -9.01 -12.69 -6.10
C LYS A 45 -8.59 -14.13 -5.86
N ILE A 46 -7.29 -14.39 -5.73
CA ILE A 46 -6.73 -15.73 -5.52
C ILE A 46 -7.44 -16.49 -4.38
N SER A 47 -7.82 -17.74 -4.65
CA SER A 47 -8.41 -18.62 -3.65
C SER A 47 -7.38 -19.02 -2.60
N PHE A 48 -7.83 -19.42 -1.41
CA PHE A 48 -6.90 -19.91 -0.38
C PHE A 48 -6.16 -21.18 -0.85
N ASP A 49 -6.84 -22.07 -1.56
CA ASP A 49 -6.26 -23.33 -2.03
C ASP A 49 -5.18 -23.08 -3.10
N ASP A 50 -5.43 -22.16 -4.03
CA ASP A 50 -4.44 -21.79 -5.05
C ASP A 50 -3.26 -21.04 -4.43
N PHE A 51 -3.51 -20.18 -3.44
CA PHE A 51 -2.45 -19.54 -2.67
C PHE A 51 -1.54 -20.57 -2.00
N VAL A 52 -2.12 -21.57 -1.33
CA VAL A 52 -1.35 -22.64 -0.69
C VAL A 52 -0.53 -23.42 -1.73
N ARG A 53 -1.13 -23.79 -2.86
CA ARG A 53 -0.42 -24.50 -3.94
C ARG A 53 0.77 -23.72 -4.50
N GLN A 54 0.64 -22.40 -4.65
CA GLN A 54 1.68 -21.56 -5.25
C GLN A 54 2.78 -21.16 -4.27
N PHE A 55 2.43 -20.87 -3.02
CA PHE A 55 3.30 -20.19 -2.06
C PHE A 55 3.66 -21.03 -0.83
N THR A 56 3.57 -22.37 -0.91
CA THR A 56 4.06 -23.26 0.15
C THR A 56 5.25 -24.10 -0.30
N LEU A 57 6.12 -24.42 0.66
CA LEU A 57 7.20 -25.39 0.52
C LEU A 57 6.67 -26.81 0.77
N GLY A 58 7.48 -27.83 0.43
CA GLY A 58 7.11 -29.23 0.61
C GLY A 58 6.84 -29.65 2.07
N ASP A 59 7.25 -28.85 3.05
CA ASP A 59 6.99 -29.05 4.48
C ASP A 59 5.72 -28.33 4.99
N GLY A 60 4.96 -27.71 4.09
CA GLY A 60 3.74 -26.95 4.40
C GLY A 60 3.98 -25.55 4.96
N SER A 61 5.22 -25.07 5.02
CA SER A 61 5.54 -23.70 5.43
C SER A 61 5.39 -22.70 4.26
N ALA A 62 5.18 -21.43 4.58
CA ALA A 62 5.01 -20.38 3.58
C ALA A 62 6.36 -19.95 2.95
N ASP A 63 6.40 -19.94 1.62
CA ASP A 63 7.50 -19.40 0.83
C ASP A 63 7.29 -17.91 0.51
N ARG A 64 7.71 -17.04 1.43
CA ARG A 64 7.60 -15.59 1.27
C ARG A 64 8.46 -15.03 0.14
N THR A 65 9.48 -15.77 -0.32
CA THR A 65 10.35 -15.30 -1.41
C THR A 65 9.62 -15.30 -2.75
N LYS A 66 8.68 -16.25 -2.94
CA LYS A 66 7.80 -16.30 -4.11
C LYS A 66 6.66 -15.27 -4.06
N MET A 67 6.39 -14.70 -2.89
CA MET A 67 5.37 -13.68 -2.70
C MET A 67 5.86 -12.26 -3.02
N GLN A 68 7.01 -12.11 -3.65
CA GLN A 68 7.51 -10.80 -4.04
C GLN A 68 7.00 -10.50 -5.45
N PHE A 69 6.53 -9.27 -5.67
CA PHE A 69 6.01 -8.88 -6.98
C PHE A 69 6.23 -7.40 -7.25
N SER A 70 6.16 -7.04 -8.53
CA SER A 70 6.16 -5.65 -8.97
C SER A 70 4.88 -5.34 -9.73
N ALA A 71 4.42 -4.09 -9.66
CA ALA A 71 3.26 -3.65 -10.42
C ALA A 71 3.54 -2.30 -11.10
N ARG A 72 3.19 -2.21 -12.39
CA ARG A 72 3.35 -0.97 -13.17
C ARG A 72 2.16 -0.04 -12.95
N PRO A 73 2.37 1.29 -12.94
CA PRO A 73 1.26 2.24 -12.87
C PRO A 73 0.41 2.15 -14.14
N SER A 74 -0.90 2.27 -13.99
CA SER A 74 -1.80 2.42 -15.15
C SER A 74 -1.62 3.76 -15.85
N GLU A 75 -2.06 3.88 -17.10
CA GLU A 75 -2.07 5.15 -17.82
C GLU A 75 -2.84 6.25 -17.07
N ALA A 76 -3.95 5.89 -16.42
CA ALA A 76 -4.74 6.81 -15.61
C ALA A 76 -3.94 7.32 -14.40
N MET A 77 -3.19 6.43 -13.74
CA MET A 77 -2.30 6.80 -12.64
C MET A 77 -1.16 7.72 -13.13
N LEU A 78 -0.50 7.35 -14.23
CA LEU A 78 0.56 8.17 -14.82
C LEU A 78 0.06 9.59 -15.10
N LYS A 79 -1.05 9.73 -15.83
CA LYS A 79 -1.66 11.03 -16.13
C LYS A 79 -1.98 11.84 -14.86
N LYS A 80 -2.53 11.19 -13.83
CA LYS A 80 -2.91 11.84 -12.58
C LYS A 80 -1.73 12.39 -11.78
N TYR A 81 -0.60 11.69 -11.82
CA TYR A 81 0.62 12.05 -11.09
C TYR A 81 1.69 12.72 -11.95
N THR A 82 1.40 13.01 -13.22
CA THR A 82 2.19 13.91 -14.06
C THR A 82 1.87 15.37 -13.70
N PRO A 83 2.87 16.18 -13.30
CA PRO A 83 2.67 17.60 -13.09
C PRO A 83 2.20 18.31 -14.37
N PRO A 84 1.45 19.42 -14.28
CA PRO A 84 1.13 20.20 -15.47
C PRO A 84 2.40 20.77 -16.10
N PRO A 85 2.47 20.88 -17.45
CA PRO A 85 3.61 21.46 -18.13
C PRO A 85 3.76 22.95 -17.78
N THR A 86 5.00 23.40 -17.71
CA THR A 86 5.34 24.81 -17.43
C THR A 86 6.30 25.32 -18.49
N PRO A 87 6.43 26.65 -18.72
CA PRO A 87 7.36 27.16 -19.71
C PRO A 87 8.82 26.69 -19.52
N GLY A 88 9.25 26.46 -18.27
CA GLY A 88 10.58 25.93 -17.96
C GLY A 88 10.69 24.39 -17.96
N ARG A 89 9.57 23.67 -18.06
CA ARG A 89 9.51 22.20 -18.12
C ARG A 89 8.28 21.78 -18.95
N PRO A 90 8.38 21.78 -20.28
CA PRO A 90 7.25 21.55 -21.17
C PRO A 90 6.80 20.09 -21.20
N ASP A 91 7.69 19.14 -20.88
CA ASP A 91 7.37 17.71 -20.81
C ASP A 91 7.80 17.13 -19.44
N PRO A 92 6.95 17.29 -18.40
CA PRO A 92 7.27 16.78 -17.08
C PRO A 92 7.04 15.27 -17.00
N ALA A 93 8.05 14.52 -16.56
CA ALA A 93 7.90 13.11 -16.21
C ALA A 93 6.92 12.91 -15.03
N PRO A 94 6.16 11.80 -15.01
CA PRO A 94 5.32 11.40 -13.89
C PRO A 94 6.10 11.32 -12.57
N GLU A 95 5.46 11.72 -11.47
CA GLU A 95 6.07 11.61 -10.13
C GLU A 95 5.90 10.22 -9.51
N CYS A 96 5.15 9.35 -10.17
CA CYS A 96 4.94 7.94 -9.82
C CYS A 96 5.72 7.02 -10.78
N GLY A 97 5.86 5.76 -10.38
CA GLY A 97 6.52 4.73 -11.18
C GLY A 97 6.16 3.35 -10.63
N THR A 98 6.81 2.32 -11.17
CA THR A 98 6.61 0.92 -10.77
C THR A 98 6.86 0.75 -9.27
N VAL A 99 5.98 -0.04 -8.62
CA VAL A 99 6.10 -0.42 -7.22
C VAL A 99 6.69 -1.81 -7.09
N TRP A 100 7.56 -1.99 -6.10
CA TRP A 100 8.02 -3.29 -5.64
C TRP A 100 7.37 -3.65 -4.30
N VAL A 101 6.91 -4.88 -4.16
CA VAL A 101 6.30 -5.37 -2.93
C VAL A 101 7.06 -6.59 -2.44
N GLU A 102 7.55 -6.53 -1.20
CA GLU A 102 8.31 -7.62 -0.56
C GLU A 102 7.68 -8.04 0.75
N PHE A 103 7.36 -9.34 0.88
CA PHE A 103 6.98 -9.96 2.14
C PHE A 103 8.25 -10.41 2.86
N MET A 104 8.59 -9.74 3.96
CA MET A 104 9.85 -9.97 4.66
C MET A 104 9.85 -11.34 5.34
N THR A 105 10.92 -12.11 5.12
CA THR A 105 11.15 -13.38 5.81
C THR A 105 11.64 -13.14 7.23
N GLU A 106 12.41 -12.08 7.45
CA GLU A 106 12.95 -11.71 8.75
C GLU A 106 11.86 -11.15 9.68
N THR A 107 11.85 -11.61 10.93
CA THR A 107 10.89 -11.14 11.94
C THR A 107 11.28 -9.77 12.50
N GLN A 108 12.59 -9.50 12.58
CA GLN A 108 13.14 -8.21 13.00
C GLN A 108 13.77 -7.49 11.82
N ILE A 109 13.27 -6.29 11.54
CA ILE A 109 13.77 -5.48 10.42
C ILE A 109 14.70 -4.37 10.95
N GLY A 110 15.98 -4.56 10.67
CA GLY A 110 17.06 -3.64 10.98
C GLY A 110 17.44 -2.74 9.81
N VAL A 111 18.58 -2.06 9.97
CA VAL A 111 19.14 -1.18 8.93
C VAL A 111 19.64 -1.97 7.72
N LYS A 112 20.16 -3.19 7.93
CA LYS A 112 20.72 -4.04 6.87
C LYS A 112 19.65 -4.42 5.86
N GLU A 113 18.50 -4.86 6.35
CA GLU A 113 17.37 -5.33 5.53
C GLU A 113 16.79 -4.18 4.70
N ILE A 114 16.67 -2.98 5.29
CA ILE A 114 16.23 -1.79 4.55
C ILE A 114 17.24 -1.40 3.48
N LYS A 115 18.54 -1.40 3.77
CA LYS A 115 19.55 -1.08 2.75
C LYS A 115 19.52 -2.06 1.58
N ARG A 116 19.34 -3.36 1.87
CA ARG A 116 19.14 -4.39 0.84
C ARG A 116 17.92 -4.08 -0.03
N PHE A 117 16.79 -3.77 0.60
CA PHE A 117 15.55 -3.44 -0.10
C PHE A 117 15.69 -2.17 -0.96
N VAL A 118 16.31 -1.13 -0.42
CA VAL A 118 16.57 0.14 -1.13
C VAL A 118 17.47 -0.10 -2.34
N GLN A 119 18.55 -0.86 -2.17
CA GLN A 119 19.47 -1.19 -3.25
C GLN A 119 18.75 -1.95 -4.37
N HIS A 120 17.93 -2.95 -4.01
CA HIS A 120 17.13 -3.68 -4.99
C HIS A 120 16.18 -2.74 -5.77
N CYS A 121 15.54 -1.79 -5.07
CA CYS A 121 14.69 -0.79 -5.71
C CYS A 121 15.46 0.11 -6.68
N ASP A 122 16.68 0.52 -6.32
CA ASP A 122 17.52 1.37 -7.16
C ASP A 122 17.99 0.61 -8.42
N GLU A 123 18.50 -0.61 -8.25
CA GLU A 123 18.98 -1.49 -9.32
C GLU A 123 17.90 -1.77 -10.38
N HIS A 124 16.64 -1.89 -9.96
CA HIS A 124 15.50 -2.17 -10.85
C HIS A 124 14.66 -0.93 -11.17
N SER A 125 15.12 0.27 -10.75
CA SER A 125 14.43 1.55 -10.98
C SER A 125 12.98 1.60 -10.46
N PHE A 126 12.70 0.95 -9.33
CA PHE A 126 11.42 1.03 -8.63
C PHE A 126 11.31 2.37 -7.89
N ARG A 127 10.25 3.13 -8.19
CA ARG A 127 10.01 4.45 -7.59
C ARG A 127 9.31 4.37 -6.23
N ALA A 128 8.60 3.27 -6.01
CA ALA A 128 7.90 2.96 -4.77
C ALA A 128 8.22 1.54 -4.32
N GLY A 129 8.18 1.32 -3.01
CA GLY A 129 8.43 0.05 -2.37
C GLY A 129 7.49 -0.15 -1.19
N ILE A 130 6.89 -1.33 -1.08
CA ILE A 130 6.02 -1.74 0.02
C ILE A 130 6.64 -2.96 0.69
N MET A 131 7.01 -2.82 1.96
CA MET A 131 7.53 -3.91 2.78
C MET A 131 6.43 -4.41 3.73
N VAL A 132 6.11 -5.70 3.65
CA VAL A 132 5.21 -6.35 4.62
C VAL A 132 6.04 -7.05 5.67
N THR A 133 5.97 -6.57 6.92
CA THR A 133 6.81 -7.03 8.02
C THR A 133 6.01 -7.83 9.05
N GLN A 134 6.66 -8.79 9.70
CA GLN A 134 6.03 -9.55 10.80
C GLN A 134 6.17 -8.82 12.13
N GLY A 135 7.30 -8.14 12.35
CA GLY A 135 7.57 -7.36 13.54
C GLY A 135 7.68 -5.86 13.25
N ALA A 136 7.75 -5.09 14.33
CA ALA A 136 8.00 -3.65 14.25
C ALA A 136 9.43 -3.36 13.78
N LEU A 137 9.58 -2.30 12.98
CA LEU A 137 10.89 -1.78 12.58
C LEU A 137 11.70 -1.32 13.80
N SER A 138 13.03 -1.39 13.72
CA SER A 138 13.89 -0.69 14.70
C SER A 138 13.81 0.84 14.54
N ALA A 139 14.18 1.60 15.57
CA ALA A 139 14.17 3.07 15.49
C ALA A 139 15.18 3.60 14.45
N GLN A 140 16.32 2.91 14.29
CA GLN A 140 17.32 3.25 13.29
C GLN A 140 16.83 2.93 11.87
N ALA A 141 16.17 1.78 11.69
CA ALA A 141 15.51 1.41 10.45
C ALA A 141 14.55 2.51 9.95
N ARG A 142 13.68 3.01 10.83
CA ARG A 142 12.76 4.12 10.52
C ARG A 142 13.47 5.39 10.05
N LYS A 143 14.64 5.72 10.62
CA LYS A 143 15.42 6.89 10.19
C LYS A 143 15.95 6.72 8.77
N VAL A 144 16.40 5.52 8.41
CA VAL A 144 16.91 5.23 7.07
C VAL A 144 15.79 5.34 6.03
N ILE A 145 14.61 4.78 6.30
CA ILE A 145 13.44 4.91 5.42
C ILE A 145 13.13 6.39 5.15
N ASN A 146 13.06 7.23 6.19
CA ASN A 146 12.78 8.65 6.02
C ASN A 146 13.85 9.38 5.20
N ALA A 147 15.12 8.98 5.30
CA ALA A 147 16.19 9.55 4.48
C ALA A 147 16.09 9.13 3.01
N THR A 148 15.63 7.90 2.75
CA THR A 148 15.47 7.34 1.40
C THR A 148 14.24 7.87 0.66
N MET A 149 13.22 8.36 1.39
CA MET A 149 11.98 8.89 0.82
C MET A 149 12.16 10.00 -0.23
N LEU A 150 13.33 10.65 -0.30
CA LEU A 150 13.64 11.66 -1.32
C LEU A 150 13.74 11.09 -2.74
N TYR A 151 14.15 9.83 -2.89
CA TYR A 151 14.37 9.18 -4.19
C TYR A 151 13.55 7.90 -4.37
N THR A 152 13.31 7.13 -3.31
CA THR A 152 12.45 5.94 -3.36
C THR A 152 11.44 6.00 -2.23
N GLN A 153 10.16 5.96 -2.56
CA GLN A 153 9.10 5.96 -1.55
C GLN A 153 8.98 4.58 -0.95
N ILE A 154 9.33 4.44 0.33
CA ILE A 154 9.25 3.17 1.03
C ILE A 154 8.17 3.26 2.10
N GLU A 155 7.23 2.34 2.02
CA GLU A 155 6.17 2.16 3.00
C GLU A 155 6.31 0.78 3.64
N CYS A 156 6.03 0.70 4.94
CA CYS A 156 6.06 -0.55 5.66
C CYS A 156 4.73 -0.79 6.35
N PHE A 157 4.22 -2.02 6.24
CA PHE A 157 2.99 -2.45 6.87
C PHE A 157 3.25 -3.70 7.69
N MET A 158 2.69 -3.76 8.90
CA MET A 158 2.70 -5.00 9.65
C MET A 158 1.68 -5.96 9.03
N GLN A 159 2.04 -7.23 8.92
CA GLN A 159 1.16 -8.28 8.39
C GLN A 159 -0.19 -8.30 9.11
N ASP A 160 -0.18 -8.11 10.43
CA ASP A 160 -1.39 -8.11 11.26
C ASP A 160 -2.32 -6.92 10.96
N ASP A 161 -1.79 -5.79 10.49
CA ASP A 161 -2.60 -4.63 10.09
C ASP A 161 -3.31 -4.86 8.75
N LEU A 162 -2.88 -5.85 7.96
CA LEU A 162 -3.36 -6.13 6.61
C LEU A 162 -4.34 -7.32 6.53
N LEU A 163 -4.71 -7.92 7.66
CA LEU A 163 -5.60 -9.09 7.67
C LEU A 163 -7.02 -8.77 7.20
N VAL A 164 -7.42 -7.51 7.26
CA VAL A 164 -8.72 -7.02 6.79
C VAL A 164 -8.49 -5.73 6.04
N ASN A 165 -8.99 -5.65 4.81
CA ASN A 165 -9.02 -4.40 4.09
C ASN A 165 -10.04 -3.44 4.73
N ILE A 166 -9.52 -2.40 5.38
CA ILE A 166 -10.33 -1.41 6.10
C ILE A 166 -11.24 -0.60 5.18
N THR A 167 -10.93 -0.49 3.88
CA THR A 167 -11.72 0.31 2.94
C THR A 167 -13.05 -0.36 2.59
N HIS A 168 -13.18 -1.66 2.83
CA HIS A 168 -14.41 -2.43 2.63
C HIS A 168 -15.39 -2.30 3.80
N HIS A 169 -14.99 -1.65 4.88
CA HIS A 169 -15.85 -1.47 6.05
C HIS A 169 -16.97 -0.45 5.75
N GLU A 170 -18.20 -0.75 6.16
CA GLU A 170 -19.39 0.08 5.89
C GLU A 170 -19.23 1.54 6.33
N LEU A 171 -18.67 1.76 7.52
CA LEU A 171 -18.41 3.10 8.06
C LEU A 171 -17.25 3.86 7.39
N VAL A 172 -16.50 3.22 6.49
CA VAL A 172 -15.38 3.84 5.78
C VAL A 172 -15.86 4.28 4.40
N PRO A 173 -16.08 5.60 4.16
CA PRO A 173 -16.53 6.10 2.87
C PRO A 173 -15.44 5.96 1.80
N THR A 174 -15.82 6.09 0.53
CA THR A 174 -14.87 6.04 -0.58
C THR A 174 -13.96 7.28 -0.57
N HIS A 175 -12.65 7.05 -0.62
CA HIS A 175 -11.63 8.09 -0.66
C HIS A 175 -10.95 8.11 -2.04
N VAL A 176 -10.95 9.26 -2.71
CA VAL A 176 -10.36 9.45 -4.03
C VAL A 176 -9.32 10.56 -3.95
N VAL A 177 -8.05 10.22 -4.17
CA VAL A 177 -6.96 11.21 -4.22
C VAL A 177 -7.21 12.16 -5.39
N LEU A 178 -7.01 13.47 -5.22
CA LEU A 178 -7.11 14.45 -6.30
C LEU A 178 -5.76 14.66 -7.00
N SER A 179 -5.78 14.87 -8.31
CA SER A 179 -4.64 15.38 -9.07
C SER A 179 -4.32 16.82 -8.68
N ARG A 180 -3.16 17.32 -9.13
CA ARG A 180 -2.77 18.73 -8.91
C ARG A 180 -3.76 19.69 -9.57
N GLU A 181 -4.23 19.36 -10.76
CA GLU A 181 -5.20 20.15 -11.51
C GLU A 181 -6.58 20.14 -10.82
N GLU A 182 -7.04 18.97 -10.37
CA GLU A 182 -8.30 18.83 -9.63
C GLU A 182 -8.27 19.60 -8.30
N LYS A 183 -7.12 19.54 -7.59
CA LYS A 183 -6.89 20.32 -6.38
C LYS A 183 -6.94 21.82 -6.67
N ALA A 184 -6.26 22.29 -7.73
CA ALA A 184 -6.26 23.70 -8.10
C ALA A 184 -7.67 24.19 -8.48
N ALA A 185 -8.41 23.40 -9.26
CA ALA A 185 -9.78 23.68 -9.63
C ALA A 185 -10.72 23.72 -8.42
N LEU A 186 -10.54 22.82 -7.45
CA LEU A 186 -11.29 22.82 -6.19
C LEU A 186 -11.07 24.13 -5.41
N LEU A 187 -9.81 24.49 -5.18
CA LEU A 187 -9.46 25.69 -4.42
C LEU A 187 -9.96 26.96 -5.11
N ALA A 188 -9.86 27.04 -6.43
CA ALA A 188 -10.38 28.16 -7.22
C ALA A 188 -11.91 28.25 -7.14
N ARG A 189 -12.62 27.12 -7.31
CA ARG A 189 -14.09 27.06 -7.28
C ARG A 189 -14.67 27.57 -5.96
N TYR A 190 -14.06 27.16 -4.85
CA TYR A 190 -14.52 27.55 -3.51
C TYR A 190 -13.82 28.81 -2.96
N ARG A 191 -12.87 29.38 -3.70
CA ARG A 191 -12.03 30.53 -3.29
C ARG A 191 -11.36 30.30 -1.92
N LEU A 192 -10.80 29.11 -1.74
CA LEU A 192 -10.16 28.68 -0.50
C LEU A 192 -8.64 28.61 -0.64
N LYS A 193 -7.93 28.87 0.46
CA LYS A 193 -6.53 28.48 0.65
C LYS A 193 -6.46 27.05 1.14
N GLU A 194 -5.36 26.36 0.83
CA GLU A 194 -5.15 24.96 1.27
C GLU A 194 -5.31 24.78 2.78
N THR A 195 -4.80 25.73 3.55
CA THR A 195 -4.82 25.71 5.02
C THR A 195 -6.22 25.74 5.63
N GLN A 196 -7.24 26.13 4.85
CA GLN A 196 -8.64 26.20 5.25
C GLN A 196 -9.38 24.87 5.05
N LEU A 197 -8.79 23.91 4.34
CA LEU A 197 -9.38 22.59 4.19
C LEU A 197 -9.30 21.80 5.52
N PRO A 198 -10.33 21.02 5.87
CA PRO A 198 -10.24 20.05 6.95
C PRO A 198 -9.06 19.10 6.73
N ARG A 199 -8.46 18.61 7.81
CA ARG A 199 -7.20 17.86 7.73
C ARG A 199 -7.41 16.36 7.91
N ILE A 200 -6.53 15.58 7.27
CA ILE A 200 -6.32 14.16 7.52
C ILE A 200 -4.84 13.95 7.85
N GLN A 201 -4.54 13.17 8.88
CA GLN A 201 -3.15 12.91 9.25
C GLN A 201 -2.55 11.88 8.29
N GLN A 202 -1.26 12.00 7.94
CA GLN A 202 -0.57 10.93 7.20
C GLN A 202 -0.62 9.56 7.88
N LYS A 203 -0.73 9.53 9.21
CA LYS A 203 -0.82 8.30 10.01
C LYS A 203 -2.23 7.71 10.04
N ASP A 204 -3.23 8.41 9.49
CA ASP A 204 -4.58 7.89 9.38
C ASP A 204 -4.57 6.57 8.58
N PRO A 205 -5.32 5.53 8.99
CA PRO A 205 -5.29 4.23 8.32
C PRO A 205 -5.60 4.32 6.81
N VAL A 206 -6.56 5.14 6.40
CA VAL A 206 -6.92 5.29 4.98
C VAL A 206 -5.88 6.13 4.24
N ALA A 207 -5.31 7.14 4.91
CA ALA A 207 -4.21 7.91 4.34
C ALA A 207 -2.97 7.04 4.08
N ARG A 208 -2.63 6.13 5.02
CA ARG A 208 -1.58 5.13 4.84
C ARG A 208 -1.92 4.14 3.73
N TYR A 209 -3.16 3.62 3.71
CA TYR A 209 -3.61 2.70 2.66
C TYR A 209 -3.45 3.29 1.26
N LEU A 210 -3.83 4.55 1.05
CA LEU A 210 -3.72 5.24 -0.25
C LEU A 210 -2.33 5.85 -0.54
N GLY A 211 -1.38 5.78 0.40
CA GLY A 211 -0.05 6.40 0.24
C GLY A 211 -0.11 7.94 0.15
N LEU A 212 -1.03 8.57 0.88
CA LEU A 212 -1.22 10.04 0.84
C LEU A 212 0.02 10.78 1.35
N LYS A 213 0.47 11.76 0.57
CA LYS A 213 1.59 12.65 0.91
C LYS A 213 1.10 13.99 1.44
N ARG A 214 1.95 14.66 2.22
CA ARG A 214 1.69 16.05 2.66
C ARG A 214 1.33 16.95 1.49
N GLY A 215 0.28 17.73 1.67
CA GLY A 215 -0.21 18.66 0.66
C GLY A 215 -1.15 18.04 -0.38
N GLN A 216 -1.30 16.71 -0.43
CA GLN A 216 -2.34 16.10 -1.26
C GLN A 216 -3.72 16.29 -0.65
N VAL A 217 -4.73 16.35 -1.51
CA VAL A 217 -6.13 16.48 -1.11
C VAL A 217 -6.86 15.21 -1.50
N VAL A 218 -7.66 14.69 -0.59
CA VAL A 218 -8.53 13.53 -0.82
C VAL A 218 -10.00 13.98 -0.82
N LYS A 219 -10.75 13.52 -1.82
CA LYS A 219 -12.20 13.64 -1.91
C LYS A 219 -12.83 12.43 -1.24
N ILE A 220 -13.71 12.67 -0.30
CA ILE A 220 -14.42 11.65 0.48
C ILE A 220 -15.88 11.67 0.04
N ILE A 221 -16.38 10.54 -0.45
CA ILE A 221 -17.75 10.41 -0.93
C ILE A 221 -18.49 9.47 0.02
N ARG A 222 -19.49 10.01 0.71
CA ARG A 222 -20.35 9.25 1.63
C ARG A 222 -21.80 9.26 1.16
N THR A 223 -22.52 8.18 1.47
CA THR A 223 -23.98 8.17 1.42
C THR A 223 -24.51 9.13 2.49
N SER A 224 -25.57 9.86 2.17
CA SER A 224 -26.19 10.82 3.08
C SER A 224 -27.70 10.62 3.00
N GLU A 225 -28.35 10.47 4.14
CA GLU A 225 -29.80 10.28 4.22
C GLU A 225 -30.57 11.46 3.59
N THR A 226 -30.08 12.68 3.76
CA THR A 226 -30.73 13.89 3.27
C THR A 226 -30.38 14.26 1.83
N ALA A 227 -29.15 13.96 1.39
CA ALA A 227 -28.63 14.45 0.10
C ALA A 227 -28.32 13.32 -0.90
N GLY A 228 -28.57 12.06 -0.54
CA GLY A 228 -28.17 10.88 -1.31
C GLY A 228 -26.66 10.64 -1.27
N ARG A 229 -25.87 11.53 -1.88
CA ARG A 229 -24.41 11.50 -1.87
C ARG A 229 -23.83 12.85 -1.47
N TYR A 230 -22.93 12.85 -0.49
CA TYR A 230 -22.23 14.04 -0.03
C TYR A 230 -20.72 13.88 -0.26
N ALA A 231 -20.10 14.89 -0.85
CA ALA A 231 -18.66 14.95 -1.05
C ALA A 231 -18.02 15.94 -0.08
N SER A 232 -16.99 15.49 0.64
CA SER A 232 -16.13 16.32 1.48
C SER A 232 -14.70 16.26 0.97
N TYR A 233 -13.87 17.24 1.33
CA TYR A 233 -12.46 17.28 0.94
C TYR A 233 -11.57 17.43 2.17
N ARG A 234 -10.44 16.71 2.21
CA ARG A 234 -9.46 16.81 3.29
C ARG A 234 -8.04 16.97 2.77
N LEU A 235 -7.25 17.84 3.40
CA LEU A 235 -5.83 18.03 3.14
C LEU A 235 -4.98 17.10 4.02
N CYS A 236 -4.05 16.38 3.41
CA CYS A 236 -3.11 15.53 4.13
C CYS A 236 -1.97 16.36 4.76
N VAL A 237 -1.73 16.17 6.07
CA VAL A 237 -0.74 16.89 6.88
C VAL A 237 0.23 15.98 7.63
#